data_AF-A0A2E3WVI3-F1
#
_entry.id   AF-A0A2E3WVI3-F1
#
_cell.length_a   1.000
_cell.length_b   1.000
_cell.length_c   1.000
_cell.angle_alpha   90.00
_cell.angle_beta   90.00
_cell.angle_gamma   90.00
#
_symmetry.space_group_name_H-M   'P 1'
#
loop_
_entity.id
_entity.type
_entity.pdbx_description
1 polymer ?
#
loop_
_entity_poly.entity_id
_entity_poly.type
_entity_poly.pdbx_seq_one_letter_code
_entity_poly.pdbx_strand_id
1 'polypeptide(L)'
;MIDPNDKKDYQDFMNSKGVNPPEELSDRILSFVQADLNPAHKVVFSKLLAVQAFIGFLTLTFCPQFNLSLTNNFELFHYFHHKFGENICMAICGSIFMGSGALFAAYLLKSSEIRKIKESRFLYYTSISIVALSTFFLLGSDIYLTFAAYWLAGSTIGGLVIFELNRLIRKEVFNY
;
A
#
# COMPACT_ATOMS: atom_id res chain seq x y z
N MET A 1 40.51 -2.20 -22.75
CA MET A 1 40.16 -1.60 -24.06
C MET A 1 40.35 -2.71 -25.08
N ILE A 2 39.31 -3.05 -25.82
CA ILE A 2 39.35 -4.12 -26.84
C ILE A 2 39.89 -3.48 -28.12
N ASP A 3 40.98 -4.02 -28.68
CA ASP A 3 41.54 -3.56 -29.95
C ASP A 3 40.80 -4.24 -31.11
N PRO A 4 40.04 -3.49 -31.94
CA PRO A 4 39.26 -4.08 -33.04
C PRO A 4 40.11 -4.74 -34.14
N ASN A 5 41.44 -4.58 -34.12
CA ASN A 5 42.35 -5.25 -35.06
C ASN A 5 43.05 -6.49 -34.49
N ASP A 6 42.75 -6.87 -33.24
CA ASP A 6 43.37 -8.03 -32.62
C ASP A 6 42.78 -9.33 -33.19
N LYS A 7 43.54 -9.98 -34.07
CA LYS A 7 43.18 -11.25 -34.70
C LYS A 7 43.13 -12.42 -33.72
N LYS A 8 43.59 -12.23 -32.48
CA LYS A 8 43.60 -13.23 -31.42
C LYS A 8 42.53 -13.00 -30.36
N ASP A 9 41.76 -11.91 -30.43
CA ASP A 9 40.72 -11.57 -29.44
C ASP A 9 39.74 -12.73 -29.19
N TYR A 10 39.30 -13.40 -30.26
CA TYR A 10 38.43 -14.59 -30.14
C TYR A 10 39.12 -15.76 -29.41
N GLN A 11 40.40 -16.01 -29.70
CA GLN A 11 41.16 -17.08 -29.04
C GLN A 11 41.49 -16.73 -27.59
N ASP A 12 41.78 -15.46 -27.30
CA ASP A 12 42.05 -14.97 -25.96
C ASP A 12 40.79 -14.99 -25.10
N PHE A 13 39.61 -14.67 -25.66
CA PHE A 13 38.33 -14.86 -24.98
C PHE A 13 38.08 -16.34 -24.63
N MET A 14 38.24 -17.25 -25.61
CA MET A 14 38.02 -18.68 -25.41
C MET A 14 39.01 -19.33 -24.43
N ASN A 15 40.24 -18.82 -24.38
CA ASN A 15 41.30 -19.32 -23.50
C ASN A 15 41.35 -18.58 -22.15
N SER A 16 40.61 -17.48 -22.00
CA SER A 16 40.51 -16.78 -20.73
C SER A 16 39.85 -17.70 -19.71
N LYS A 17 40.54 -17.95 -18.58
CA LYS A 17 39.88 -18.52 -17.41
C LYS A 17 38.96 -17.44 -16.88
N GLY A 18 37.65 -17.63 -17.06
CA GLY A 18 36.63 -16.73 -16.54
C GLY A 18 36.96 -16.39 -15.08
N VAL A 19 37.17 -15.10 -14.80
CA VAL A 19 37.38 -14.64 -13.43
C VAL A 19 36.01 -14.58 -12.79
N ASN A 20 35.68 -15.56 -11.97
CA ASN A 20 34.48 -15.48 -11.14
C ASN A 20 34.65 -14.33 -10.15
N PRO A 21 33.60 -13.52 -9.92
CA PRO A 21 33.64 -12.54 -8.85
C PRO A 21 33.91 -13.24 -7.51
N PRO A 22 34.54 -12.57 -6.53
CA PRO A 22 34.67 -13.12 -5.19
C PRO A 22 33.31 -13.61 -4.67
N GLU A 23 33.27 -14.79 -4.04
CA GLU A 23 32.02 -15.38 -3.55
C GLU A 23 31.23 -14.41 -2.66
N GLU A 24 31.93 -13.68 -1.80
CA GLU A 24 31.35 -12.62 -0.96
C GLU A 24 30.60 -11.56 -1.77
N LEU A 25 31.16 -11.13 -2.92
CA LEU A 25 30.52 -10.13 -3.77
C LEU A 25 29.29 -10.72 -4.48
N SER A 26 29.39 -11.97 -4.94
CA SER A 26 28.27 -12.70 -5.55
C SER A 26 27.11 -12.83 -4.57
N ASP A 27 27.38 -13.30 -3.36
CA ASP A 27 26.38 -13.49 -2.31
C ASP A 27 25.75 -12.16 -1.87
N ARG A 28 26.55 -11.09 -1.81
CA ARG A 28 26.06 -9.76 -1.51
C ARG A 28 25.11 -9.23 -2.59
N ILE A 29 25.42 -9.43 -3.87
CA ILE A 29 24.55 -9.02 -4.97
C ILE A 29 23.25 -9.84 -4.96
N LEU A 30 23.36 -11.16 -4.81
CA LEU A 30 22.21 -12.06 -4.79
C LEU A 30 21.26 -11.76 -3.62
N SER A 31 21.79 -11.56 -2.42
CA SER A 31 21.00 -11.19 -1.25
C SER A 31 20.32 -9.83 -1.41
N PHE A 32 21.00 -8.84 -1.99
CA PHE A 32 20.41 -7.55 -2.31
C PHE A 32 19.25 -7.67 -3.31
N VAL A 33 19.46 -8.41 -4.41
CA VAL A 33 18.42 -8.63 -5.43
C VAL A 33 17.23 -9.39 -4.83
N GLN A 34 17.48 -10.41 -4.00
CA GLN A 34 16.42 -11.17 -3.34
C GLN A 34 15.57 -10.29 -2.41
N ALA A 35 16.20 -9.41 -1.63
CA ALA A 35 15.52 -8.50 -0.73
C ALA A 35 14.66 -7.46 -1.48
N ASP A 36 15.11 -6.98 -2.64
CA ASP A 36 14.36 -6.02 -3.46
C ASP A 36 13.18 -6.67 -4.19
N LEU A 37 13.35 -7.92 -4.65
CA LEU A 37 12.30 -8.68 -5.37
C LEU A 37 11.24 -9.30 -4.45
N ASN A 38 11.60 -9.68 -3.22
CA ASN A 38 10.69 -10.30 -2.25
C ASN A 38 10.79 -9.59 -0.88
N PRO A 39 10.24 -8.37 -0.77
CA PRO A 39 10.28 -7.62 0.48
C PRO A 39 9.48 -8.34 1.58
N ALA A 40 9.97 -8.25 2.82
CA ALA A 40 9.29 -8.83 3.97
C ALA A 40 7.94 -8.15 4.23
N HIS A 41 6.92 -8.92 4.65
CA HIS A 41 5.58 -8.40 4.94
C HIS A 41 5.59 -7.24 5.95
N LYS A 42 6.47 -7.29 6.96
CA LYS A 42 6.59 -6.21 7.98
C LYS A 42 6.99 -4.88 7.35
N VAL A 43 7.92 -4.89 6.39
CA VAL A 43 8.39 -3.68 5.70
C VAL A 43 7.25 -3.10 4.88
N VAL A 44 6.58 -3.93 4.06
CA VAL A 44 5.45 -3.51 3.23
C VAL A 44 4.30 -2.99 4.08
N PHE A 45 3.96 -3.68 5.18
CA PHE A 45 2.91 -3.27 6.11
C PHE A 45 3.24 -1.93 6.76
N SER A 46 4.47 -1.72 7.23
CA SER A 46 4.88 -0.45 7.85
C SER A 46 4.78 0.74 6.90
N LYS A 47 5.16 0.56 5.63
CA LYS A 47 5.01 1.60 4.61
C LYS A 47 3.55 1.87 4.29
N LEU A 48 2.75 0.82 4.09
CA LEU A 48 1.32 0.97 3.82
C LEU A 48 0.60 1.65 4.99
N LEU A 49 0.95 1.30 6.22
CA LEU A 49 0.43 1.92 7.43
C LEU A 49 0.84 3.40 7.52
N ALA A 50 2.08 3.76 7.18
CA ALA A 50 2.53 5.15 7.16
C ALA A 50 1.76 5.99 6.12
N VAL A 51 1.55 5.45 4.92
CA VAL A 51 0.72 6.09 3.89
C VAL A 51 -0.72 6.25 4.41
N GLN A 52 -1.30 5.19 4.97
CA GLN A 52 -2.65 5.25 5.52
C GLN A 52 -2.78 6.24 6.68
N ALA A 53 -1.79 6.32 7.57
CA ALA A 53 -1.82 7.26 8.68
C ALA A 53 -1.81 8.71 8.17
N PHE A 54 -0.96 9.01 7.18
CA PHE A 54 -0.89 10.34 6.58
C PHE A 54 -2.17 10.71 5.83
N ILE A 55 -2.63 9.84 4.93
CA ILE A 55 -3.85 10.08 4.16
C ILE A 55 -5.08 10.08 5.07
N GLY A 56 -5.13 9.18 6.05
CA GLY A 56 -6.17 9.12 7.07
C GLY A 56 -6.26 10.42 7.87
N PHE A 57 -5.12 10.96 8.31
CA PHE A 57 -5.06 12.27 8.94
C PHE A 57 -5.62 13.38 8.04
N LEU A 58 -5.26 13.40 6.75
CA LEU A 58 -5.83 14.35 5.80
C LEU A 58 -7.33 14.16 5.62
N THR A 59 -7.83 12.92 5.54
CA THR A 59 -9.28 12.68 5.40
C THR A 59 -10.08 13.18 6.59
N LEU A 60 -9.52 13.17 7.81
CA LEU A 60 -10.18 13.72 9.00
C LEU A 60 -10.36 15.25 8.96
N THR A 61 -9.69 15.95 8.05
CA THR A 61 -9.87 17.40 7.86
C THR A 61 -11.15 17.77 7.11
N PHE A 62 -11.74 16.84 6.37
CA PHE A 62 -12.97 17.09 5.59
C PHE A 62 -14.03 15.98 5.71
N CYS A 63 -13.67 14.83 6.28
CA CYS A 63 -14.56 13.71 6.52
C CYS A 63 -14.36 13.20 7.96
N PRO A 64 -15.07 13.80 8.93
CA PRO A 64 -15.03 13.36 10.32
C PRO A 64 -15.35 11.87 10.43
N GLN A 65 -14.56 11.14 11.22
CA GLN A 65 -14.79 9.71 11.48
C GLN A 65 -15.20 9.56 12.94
N PHE A 66 -16.38 8.99 13.19
CA PHE A 66 -16.89 8.77 14.56
C PHE A 66 -16.80 10.04 15.44
N ASN A 67 -17.32 11.15 14.93
CA ASN A 67 -17.27 12.50 15.54
C ASN A 67 -15.87 13.09 15.77
N LEU A 68 -14.81 12.41 15.33
CA LEU A 68 -13.45 12.94 15.34
C LEU A 68 -13.22 13.76 14.07
N SER A 69 -13.09 15.08 14.23
CA SER A 69 -12.82 16.05 13.17
C SER A 69 -11.64 16.94 13.56
N LEU A 70 -10.80 17.30 12.59
CA LEU A 70 -9.71 18.27 12.80
C LEU A 70 -10.12 19.72 12.56
N THR A 71 -11.19 19.96 11.80
CA THR A 71 -11.61 21.28 11.32
C THR A 71 -13.03 21.65 11.72
N ASN A 72 -13.75 20.74 12.38
CA ASN A 72 -15.18 20.86 12.68
C ASN A 72 -16.09 21.05 11.44
N ASN A 73 -15.62 20.66 10.24
CA ASN A 73 -16.45 20.64 9.06
C ASN A 73 -17.20 19.30 8.95
N PHE A 74 -18.54 19.37 9.05
CA PHE A 74 -19.43 18.21 9.00
C PHE A 74 -20.34 18.19 7.78
N GLU A 75 -20.18 19.09 6.81
CA GLU A 75 -21.12 19.20 5.68
C GLU A 75 -21.20 17.91 4.85
N LEU A 76 -20.04 17.33 4.52
CA LEU A 76 -19.98 16.08 3.76
C LEU A 76 -20.57 14.91 4.56
N PHE A 77 -20.24 14.85 5.85
CA PHE A 77 -20.78 13.85 6.77
C PHE A 77 -22.30 13.96 6.89
N HIS A 78 -22.83 15.16 7.14
CA HIS A 78 -24.27 15.42 7.22
C HIS A 78 -25.00 15.08 5.92
N TYR A 79 -24.44 15.42 4.76
CA TYR A 79 -25.02 15.05 3.47
C TYR A 79 -25.19 13.54 3.33
N PHE A 80 -24.15 12.75 3.63
CA PHE A 80 -24.23 11.29 3.56
C PHE A 80 -25.18 10.72 4.62
N HIS A 81 -25.11 11.24 5.84
CA HIS A 81 -25.94 10.81 6.96
C HIS A 81 -27.43 11.00 6.66
N HIS A 82 -27.83 12.18 6.18
CA HIS A 82 -29.21 12.47 5.84
C HIS A 82 -29.72 11.71 4.62
N LYS A 83 -28.85 11.42 3.64
CA LYS A 83 -29.26 10.81 2.37
C LYS A 83 -29.30 9.29 2.39
N PHE A 84 -28.37 8.65 3.09
CA PHE A 84 -28.19 7.19 3.07
C PHE A 84 -28.44 6.50 4.41
N GLY A 85 -28.57 7.27 5.49
CA GLY A 85 -28.68 6.75 6.85
C GLY A 85 -27.32 6.39 7.46
N GLU A 86 -27.31 6.25 8.78
CA GLU A 86 -26.11 6.21 9.61
C GLU A 86 -25.19 5.03 9.23
N ASN A 87 -25.76 3.82 9.10
CA ASN A 87 -25.00 2.61 8.78
C ASN A 87 -24.28 2.67 7.41
N ILE A 88 -24.98 3.14 6.38
CA ILE A 88 -24.40 3.25 5.02
C ILE A 88 -23.37 4.38 4.98
N CYS A 89 -23.63 5.49 5.67
CA CYS A 89 -22.67 6.57 5.84
C CYS A 89 -21.36 6.03 6.44
N MET A 90 -21.42 5.23 7.50
CA MET A 90 -20.23 4.65 8.13
C MET A 90 -19.45 3.72 7.20
N ALA A 91 -20.14 2.91 6.40
CA ALA A 91 -19.49 2.08 5.39
C ALA A 91 -18.82 2.91 4.28
N ILE A 92 -19.48 3.95 3.78
CA ILE A 92 -18.90 4.87 2.78
C ILE A 92 -17.68 5.60 3.36
N CYS A 93 -17.78 6.11 4.58
CA CYS A 93 -16.69 6.79 5.28
C CYS A 93 -15.47 5.88 5.45
N GLY A 94 -15.66 4.63 5.89
CA GLY A 94 -14.59 3.63 5.92
C GLY A 94 -14.00 3.38 4.53
N SER A 95 -14.84 3.27 3.51
CA SER A 95 -14.41 3.05 2.12
C SER A 95 -13.56 4.20 1.59
N ILE A 96 -13.92 5.44 1.87
CA ILE A 96 -13.15 6.64 1.49
C ILE A 96 -11.83 6.69 2.27
N PHE A 97 -11.88 6.44 3.58
CA PHE A 97 -10.71 6.44 4.44
C PHE A 97 -9.65 5.44 3.95
N MET A 98 -10.02 4.18 3.75
CA MET A 98 -9.07 3.16 3.29
C MET A 98 -8.78 3.24 1.79
N GLY A 99 -9.80 3.54 0.99
CA GLY A 99 -9.69 3.62 -0.47
C GLY A 99 -8.71 4.72 -0.89
N SER A 100 -8.76 5.88 -0.25
CA SER A 100 -7.79 6.95 -0.52
C SER A 100 -6.35 6.51 -0.18
N GLY A 101 -6.12 5.86 0.96
CA GLY A 101 -4.79 5.32 1.27
C GLY A 101 -4.33 4.25 0.29
N ALA A 102 -5.21 3.34 -0.13
CA ALA A 102 -4.93 2.34 -1.17
C ALA A 102 -4.58 2.98 -2.53
N LEU A 103 -5.27 4.05 -2.89
CA LEU A 103 -5.00 4.85 -4.10
C LEU A 103 -3.57 5.41 -4.04
N PHE A 104 -3.22 6.16 -2.99
CA PHE A 104 -1.88 6.74 -2.87
C PHE A 104 -0.77 5.69 -2.72
N ALA A 105 -1.04 4.61 -1.98
CA ALA A 105 -0.08 3.51 -1.83
C ALA A 105 0.27 2.86 -3.16
N ALA A 106 -0.67 2.78 -4.11
CA ALA A 106 -0.43 2.22 -5.43
C ALA A 106 0.64 3.00 -6.24
N TYR A 107 0.82 4.29 -5.96
CA TYR A 107 1.81 5.14 -6.63
C TYR A 107 3.09 5.33 -5.82
N LEU A 108 3.03 5.23 -4.49
CA LEU A 108 4.20 5.40 -3.61
C LEU A 108 5.01 4.11 -3.41
N LEU A 109 4.38 2.93 -3.52
CA LEU A 109 5.05 1.64 -3.31
C LEU A 109 5.68 1.08 -4.59
N LYS A 110 6.80 0.36 -4.41
CA LYS A 110 7.47 -0.40 -5.47
C LYS A 110 6.58 -1.54 -5.97
N SER A 111 6.80 -1.98 -7.19
CA SER A 111 6.01 -3.06 -7.79
C SER A 111 6.15 -4.40 -7.04
N SER A 112 7.34 -4.70 -6.48
CA SER A 112 7.55 -5.89 -5.63
C SER A 112 6.70 -5.83 -4.34
N GLU A 113 6.53 -4.64 -3.77
CA GLU A 113 5.70 -4.40 -2.58
C GLU A 113 4.21 -4.52 -2.91
N ILE A 114 3.76 -3.98 -4.05
CA ILE A 114 2.38 -4.15 -4.53
C ILE A 114 2.05 -5.62 -4.80
N ARG A 115 2.97 -6.37 -5.41
CA ARG A 115 2.84 -7.82 -5.58
C ARG A 115 2.70 -8.51 -4.22
N LYS A 116 3.47 -8.08 -3.22
CA LYS A 116 3.40 -8.63 -1.86
C LYS A 116 2.08 -8.32 -1.17
N ILE A 117 1.50 -7.14 -1.38
CA ILE A 117 0.15 -6.81 -0.89
C ILE A 117 -0.87 -7.74 -1.54
N LYS A 118 -0.78 -7.97 -2.86
CA LYS A 118 -1.73 -8.81 -3.61
C LYS A 118 -1.84 -10.23 -3.03
N GLU A 119 -0.73 -10.85 -2.63
CA GLU A 119 -0.69 -12.19 -2.03
C GLU A 119 -1.57 -12.32 -0.77
N SER A 120 -1.76 -11.23 -0.02
CA SER A 120 -2.50 -11.24 1.25
C SER A 120 -3.37 -10.00 1.42
N ARG A 121 -3.93 -9.49 0.33
CA ARG A 121 -4.60 -8.16 0.26
C ARG A 121 -5.68 -7.97 1.32
N PHE A 122 -6.47 -9.02 1.57
CA PHE A 122 -7.52 -8.99 2.56
C PHE A 122 -6.96 -8.78 3.99
N LEU A 123 -5.88 -9.48 4.33
CA LEU A 123 -5.23 -9.36 5.65
C LEU A 123 -4.61 -7.97 5.84
N TYR A 124 -3.96 -7.41 4.82
CA TYR A 124 -3.42 -6.05 4.90
C TYR A 124 -4.50 -5.02 5.22
N TYR A 125 -5.55 -4.96 4.40
CA TYR A 125 -6.59 -3.94 4.57
C TYR A 125 -7.44 -4.15 5.82
N THR A 126 -7.72 -5.40 6.19
CA THR A 126 -8.44 -5.69 7.44
C THR A 126 -7.60 -5.30 8.66
N SER A 127 -6.31 -5.65 8.68
CA SER A 127 -5.42 -5.34 9.80
C SER A 127 -5.24 -3.83 9.98
N ILE A 128 -5.06 -3.09 8.88
CA ILE A 128 -4.96 -1.62 8.95
C ILE A 128 -6.28 -1.00 9.40
N SER A 129 -7.42 -1.54 8.96
CA SER A 129 -8.73 -1.07 9.43
C SER A 129 -8.90 -1.28 10.95
N ILE A 130 -8.46 -2.43 11.47
CA ILE A 130 -8.49 -2.71 12.92
C ILE A 130 -7.56 -1.76 13.67
N VAL A 131 -6.36 -1.50 13.17
CA VAL A 131 -5.43 -0.52 13.75
C VAL A 131 -6.03 0.88 13.77
N ALA A 132 -6.69 1.30 12.69
CA ALA A 132 -7.36 2.59 12.60
C ALA A 132 -8.52 2.71 13.61
N LEU A 133 -9.42 1.73 13.66
CA LEU A 133 -10.51 1.70 14.65
C LEU A 133 -9.99 1.71 16.09
N SER A 134 -8.95 0.93 16.37
CA SER A 134 -8.31 0.92 17.70
C SER A 134 -7.73 2.29 18.03
N THR A 135 -7.14 2.97 17.05
CA THR A 135 -6.60 4.32 17.23
C THR A 135 -7.71 5.33 17.51
N PHE A 136 -8.82 5.29 16.76
CA PHE A 136 -9.98 6.17 17.02
C PHE A 136 -10.55 5.95 18.42
N PHE A 137 -10.66 4.69 18.86
CA PHE A 137 -11.11 4.36 20.21
C PHE A 137 -10.18 4.97 21.28
N LEU A 138 -8.86 4.81 21.12
CA LEU A 138 -7.87 5.36 22.05
C LEU A 138 -7.84 6.89 22.06
N LEU A 139 -8.22 7.55 20.96
CA LEU A 139 -8.33 9.00 20.87
C LEU A 139 -9.64 9.55 21.45
N GLY A 140 -10.48 8.71 22.07
CA GLY A 140 -11.69 9.12 22.77
C GLY A 140 -12.95 9.16 21.92
N SER A 141 -12.95 8.47 20.78
CA SER A 141 -14.12 8.37 19.91
C SER A 141 -15.17 7.40 20.45
N ASP A 142 -16.46 7.79 20.40
CA ASP A 142 -17.58 6.94 20.76
C ASP A 142 -17.88 5.93 19.65
N ILE A 143 -17.29 4.74 19.76
CA ILE A 143 -17.43 3.68 18.77
C ILE A 143 -18.52 2.68 19.18
N TYR A 144 -19.69 2.80 18.56
CA TYR A 144 -20.74 1.78 18.64
C TYR A 144 -20.39 0.57 17.78
N LEU A 145 -20.54 -0.64 18.32
CA LEU A 145 -20.14 -1.89 17.65
C LEU A 145 -20.78 -2.05 16.27
N THR A 146 -22.06 -1.72 16.12
CA THR A 146 -22.77 -1.80 14.84
C THR A 146 -22.13 -0.87 13.81
N PHE A 147 -21.86 0.38 14.17
CA PHE A 147 -21.21 1.34 13.26
C PHE A 147 -19.77 0.96 12.95
N ALA A 148 -19.04 0.43 13.93
CA ALA A 148 -17.70 -0.12 13.72
C ALA A 148 -17.71 -1.27 12.71
N ALA A 149 -18.71 -2.16 12.75
CA ALA A 149 -18.83 -3.26 11.81
C ALA A 149 -19.11 -2.77 10.39
N TYR A 150 -20.04 -1.83 10.20
CA TYR A 150 -20.29 -1.22 8.88
C TYR A 150 -19.06 -0.47 8.36
N TRP A 151 -18.39 0.29 9.23
CA TRP A 151 -17.16 0.99 8.89
C TRP A 151 -16.04 0.04 8.50
N LEU A 152 -15.82 -1.03 9.26
CA LEU A 152 -14.81 -2.06 8.99
C LEU A 152 -15.07 -2.76 7.65
N ALA A 153 -16.33 -3.12 7.38
CA ALA A 153 -16.74 -3.73 6.13
C ALA A 153 -16.50 -2.79 4.95
N GLY A 154 -16.95 -1.54 5.06
CA GLY A 154 -16.72 -0.51 4.05
C GLY A 154 -15.23 -0.24 3.81
N SER A 155 -14.46 -0.05 4.86
CA SER A 155 -13.00 0.13 4.81
C SER A 155 -12.30 -1.02 4.08
N THR A 156 -12.62 -2.26 4.45
CA THR A 156 -12.00 -3.44 3.83
C THR A 156 -12.40 -3.56 2.35
N ILE A 157 -13.68 -3.39 2.02
CA ILE A 157 -14.18 -3.48 0.64
C ILE A 157 -13.61 -2.34 -0.21
N GLY A 158 -13.67 -1.10 0.27
CA GLY A 158 -13.14 0.08 -0.42
C GLY A 158 -11.64 -0.04 -0.69
N GLY A 159 -10.86 -0.49 0.30
CA GLY A 159 -9.44 -0.76 0.14
C GLY A 159 -9.16 -1.80 -0.95
N LEU A 160 -9.89 -2.93 -0.94
CA LEU A 160 -9.74 -3.99 -1.94
C LEU A 160 -10.12 -3.52 -3.35
N VAL A 161 -11.25 -2.84 -3.50
CA VAL A 161 -11.76 -2.35 -4.79
C VAL A 161 -10.78 -1.34 -5.38
N ILE A 162 -10.40 -0.32 -4.61
CA ILE A 162 -9.51 0.73 -5.08
C ILE A 162 -8.11 0.18 -5.37
N PHE A 163 -7.61 -0.75 -4.56
CA PHE A 163 -6.35 -1.44 -4.84
C PHE A 163 -6.35 -2.17 -6.17
N GLU A 164 -7.40 -2.96 -6.46
CA GLU A 164 -7.46 -3.72 -7.72
C GLU A 164 -7.64 -2.80 -8.92
N LEU A 165 -8.48 -1.76 -8.83
CA LEU A 165 -8.63 -0.77 -9.88
C LEU A 165 -7.28 -0.09 -10.20
N ASN A 166 -6.56 0.36 -9.18
CA ASN A 166 -5.26 0.99 -9.38
C ASN A 166 -4.21 0.03 -9.93
N ARG A 167 -4.24 -1.24 -9.52
CA ARG A 167 -3.34 -2.25 -10.07
C ARG A 167 -3.57 -2.47 -11.56
N LEU A 168 -4.83 -2.49 -12.00
CA LEU A 168 -5.18 -2.60 -13.42
C LEU A 168 -4.72 -1.36 -14.20
N ILE A 169 -5.00 -0.16 -13.68
CA ILE A 169 -4.55 1.10 -14.30
C ILE A 169 -3.03 1.14 -14.40
N ARG A 170 -2.32 0.75 -13.34
CA ARG A 170 -0.85 0.76 -13.32
C ARG A 170 -0.26 -0.21 -14.35
N LYS A 171 -0.90 -1.38 -14.54
CA LYS A 171 -0.50 -2.34 -15.56
C LYS A 171 -0.62 -1.73 -16.97
N GLU A 172 -1.74 -1.08 -17.26
CA GLU A 172 -2.02 -0.50 -18.58
C GLU A 172 -1.16 0.73 -18.88
N VAL A 173 -1.00 1.63 -17.91
CA VAL A 173 -0.30 2.91 -18.10
C VAL A 173 1.22 2.76 -18.09
N PHE A 174 1.76 1.88 -17.26
CA PHE A 174 3.21 1.75 -17.06
C PHE A 174 3.82 0.51 -17.73
N ASN A 175 3.07 -0.24 -18.55
CA ASN A 175 3.51 -1.46 -19.25
C ASN A 175 4.27 -2.43 -18.33
N TYR A 176 3.68 -2.72 -17.17
CA TYR A 176 4.26 -3.60 -16.16
C TYR A 176 3.75 -5.04 -16.26
#